data_AF-A0A4W5M994-F1
#
_entry.id   AF-A0A4W5M994-F1
#
_cell.length_a   1.000
_cell.length_b   1.000
_cell.length_c   1.000
_cell.angle_alpha   90.00
_cell.angle_beta   90.00
_cell.angle_gamma   90.00
#
_symmetry.space_group_name_H-M   'P 1'
#
loop_
_entity.id
_entity.type
_entity.pdbx_description
1 polymer ?
#
loop_
_entity_poly.entity_id
_entity_poly.type
_entity_poly.pdbx_seq_one_letter_code
_entity_poly.pdbx_strand_id
1 'polypeptide(L)'
;MGIIAPRDFVDVILVKQYEDGTITSNATHVIHPSCPPQSGYVRGFNHPCGCICVPISGEPNKTQLFSFFQTDLGGFLPRSVVDSFFPSSMVEFYSNLAKAIKSLKDH
;
A
#
# COMPACT_ATOMS: atom_id res chain seq x y z
N MET A 1 13.73 13.34 -12.57
CA MET A 1 13.45 13.69 -11.16
C MET A 1 11.97 14.01 -11.04
N GLY A 2 11.21 13.22 -10.28
CA GLY A 2 9.80 13.49 -10.03
C GLY A 2 9.62 14.63 -9.01
N ILE A 3 8.43 15.23 -8.96
CA ILE A 3 8.06 16.30 -8.02
C ILE A 3 8.13 15.81 -6.55
N ILE A 4 7.92 14.50 -6.35
CA ILE A 4 7.97 13.83 -5.06
C ILE A 4 9.25 12.98 -5.01
N ALA A 5 10.22 13.37 -4.18
CA ALA A 5 11.41 12.58 -3.87
C ALA A 5 11.07 11.16 -3.31
N PRO A 6 12.00 10.19 -3.33
CA PRO A 6 11.77 8.88 -2.73
C PRO A 6 11.46 8.94 -1.22
N ARG A 7 10.54 8.09 -0.77
CA ARG A 7 10.17 7.92 0.65
C ARG A 7 10.56 6.53 1.14
N ASP A 8 10.99 6.45 2.39
CA ASP A 8 11.04 5.19 3.14
C ASP A 8 9.93 5.15 4.19
N PHE A 9 9.46 3.95 4.50
CA PHE A 9 8.40 3.70 5.48
C PHE A 9 8.85 2.57 6.41
N VAL A 10 8.49 2.68 7.69
CA VAL A 10 8.76 1.65 8.69
C VAL A 10 7.44 1.32 9.36
N ASP A 11 6.88 0.18 8.99
CA ASP A 11 5.55 -0.23 9.40
C ASP A 11 5.61 -1.54 10.18
N VAL A 12 4.76 -1.65 11.19
CA VAL A 12 4.37 -2.95 11.74
C VAL A 12 3.18 -3.44 10.94
N ILE A 13 3.22 -4.71 10.51
CA ILE A 13 2.17 -5.31 9.68
C ILE A 13 1.59 -6.52 10.40
N LEU A 14 0.27 -6.52 10.56
CA LEU A 14 -0.50 -7.68 11.00
C LEU A 14 -1.22 -8.28 9.79
N VAL A 15 -0.89 -9.52 9.46
CA VAL A 15 -1.67 -10.32 8.52
C VAL A 15 -2.71 -11.12 9.30
N LYS A 16 -3.97 -11.07 8.87
CA LYS A 16 -5.06 -11.80 9.52
C LYS A 16 -5.95 -12.47 8.48
N GLN A 17 -6.28 -13.73 8.75
CA GLN A 17 -7.32 -14.47 8.03
C GLN A 17 -8.58 -14.54 8.88
N TYR A 18 -9.73 -14.37 8.24
CA TYR A 18 -11.05 -14.38 8.85
C TYR A 18 -11.82 -15.65 8.45
N GLU A 19 -12.88 -15.96 9.19
CA GLU A 19 -13.67 -17.19 9.01
C GLU A 19 -14.36 -17.27 7.64
N ASP A 20 -14.71 -16.12 7.06
CA ASP A 20 -15.28 -16.00 5.71
C ASP A 20 -14.25 -16.20 4.59
N GLY A 21 -12.98 -16.47 4.94
CA GLY A 21 -11.86 -16.61 4.01
C GLY A 21 -11.22 -15.28 3.62
N THR A 22 -11.70 -14.13 4.13
CA THR A 22 -11.06 -12.84 3.91
C THR A 22 -9.65 -12.85 4.50
N ILE A 23 -8.69 -12.29 3.77
CA ILE A 23 -7.31 -12.11 4.23
C ILE A 23 -6.99 -10.62 4.20
N THR A 24 -6.48 -10.08 5.31
CA THR A 24 -6.06 -8.68 5.40
C THR A 24 -4.59 -8.56 5.72
N SER A 25 -3.95 -7.54 5.13
CA SER A 25 -2.70 -6.97 5.63
C SER A 25 -3.03 -5.61 6.23
N ASN A 26 -2.74 -5.42 7.51
CA ASN A 26 -3.06 -4.22 8.27
C ASN A 26 -1.75 -3.60 8.73
N ALA A 27 -1.50 -2.35 8.37
CA ALA A 27 -0.23 -1.69 8.62
C ALA A 27 -0.44 -0.36 9.34
N THR A 28 0.54 0.01 10.18
CA THR A 28 0.70 1.35 10.72
C THR A 28 2.18 1.58 10.99
N HIS A 29 2.61 2.84 10.93
CA HIS A 29 4.00 3.21 11.18
C HIS A 29 4.42 2.88 12.61
N VAL A 30 5.72 2.59 12.76
CA VAL A 30 6.38 2.40 14.04
C VAL A 30 7.78 2.99 14.00
N ILE A 31 8.28 3.42 15.15
CA ILE A 31 9.69 3.80 15.28
C ILE A 31 10.47 2.54 15.69
N HIS A 32 11.37 2.10 14.83
CA HIS A 32 12.25 0.96 15.11
C HIS A 32 13.71 1.42 15.24
N PRO A 33 14.41 1.20 16.38
CA PRO A 33 15.76 1.70 16.60
C PRO A 33 16.79 1.22 15.56
N SER A 34 16.60 0.03 14.98
CA SER A 34 17.49 -0.49 13.92
C SER A 34 17.21 0.08 12.53
N CYS A 35 16.16 0.89 12.37
CA CYS A 35 15.78 1.49 11.09
C CYS A 35 15.56 3.01 11.22
N PRO A 36 16.62 3.77 11.57
CA PRO A 36 16.56 5.22 11.60
C PRO A 36 16.36 5.79 10.18
N PRO A 37 15.93 7.07 10.05
CA PRO A 37 15.83 7.73 8.75
C PRO A 37 17.12 7.62 7.93
N GLN A 38 16.97 7.29 6.64
CA GLN A 38 18.08 7.04 5.72
C GLN A 38 18.38 8.28 4.85
N SER A 39 19.65 8.53 4.58
CA SER A 39 20.03 9.58 3.63
C SER A 39 19.47 9.28 2.23
N GLY A 40 18.97 10.30 1.53
CA GLY A 40 18.37 10.16 0.20
C GLY A 40 16.89 9.79 0.19
N TYR A 41 16.29 9.54 1.36
CA TYR A 41 14.87 9.27 1.54
C TYR A 41 14.23 10.25 2.51
N VAL A 42 12.99 10.63 2.24
CA VAL A 42 12.14 11.30 3.22
C VAL A 42 11.38 10.23 4.00
N ARG A 43 11.47 10.23 5.34
CA ARG A 43 10.65 9.33 6.16
C ARG A 43 9.19 9.69 6.05
N GLY A 44 8.41 8.81 5.41
CA GLY A 44 6.96 8.87 5.42
C GLY A 44 6.38 8.04 6.56
N PHE A 45 5.11 8.28 6.86
CA PHE A 45 4.37 7.59 7.91
C PHE A 45 3.06 7.05 7.34
N ASN A 46 2.92 5.72 7.34
CA ASN A 46 1.61 5.14 7.12
C ASN A 46 0.80 5.21 8.42
N HIS A 47 -0.35 5.84 8.38
CA HIS A 47 -1.39 5.64 9.38
C HIS A 47 -2.10 4.32 9.10
N PRO A 48 -3.08 3.87 9.93
CA PRO A 48 -3.79 2.62 9.70
C PRO A 48 -4.24 2.46 8.24
N CYS A 49 -3.61 1.52 7.56
CA CYS A 49 -3.75 1.30 6.13
C CYS A 49 -3.63 -0.19 5.83
N GLY A 50 -3.84 -0.59 4.58
CA GLY A 50 -3.74 -2.02 4.25
C GLY A 50 -4.49 -2.45 3.01
N CYS A 51 -4.48 -3.77 2.80
CA CYS A 51 -5.23 -4.46 1.75
C CYS A 51 -6.16 -5.50 2.36
N ILE A 52 -7.34 -5.66 1.76
CA ILE A 52 -8.37 -6.62 2.16
C ILE A 52 -8.72 -7.44 0.92
N CYS A 53 -8.36 -8.72 0.94
CA CYS A 53 -8.67 -9.69 -0.09
C CYS A 53 -9.91 -10.48 0.34
N VAL A 54 -11.05 -10.21 -0.28
CA VAL A 54 -12.34 -10.83 0.04
C VAL A 54 -12.67 -11.88 -1.04
N PRO A 55 -12.96 -13.14 -0.66
CA PRO A 55 -13.42 -14.15 -1.61
C PRO A 55 -14.82 -13.79 -2.14
N ILE A 56 -15.09 -14.12 -3.40
CA ILE A 56 -16.39 -13.88 -4.03
C ILE A 56 -17.20 -15.18 -4.03
N SER A 57 -18.35 -15.18 -3.37
CA SER A 57 -19.22 -16.36 -3.30
C SER A 57 -19.65 -16.82 -4.69
N GLY A 58 -19.47 -18.11 -4.99
CA GLY A 58 -19.75 -18.70 -6.31
C GLY A 58 -18.68 -18.45 -7.38
N GLU A 59 -17.63 -17.66 -7.10
CA GLU A 59 -16.58 -17.33 -8.06
C GLU A 59 -15.17 -17.60 -7.49
N PRO A 60 -14.77 -18.87 -7.30
CA PRO A 60 -13.51 -19.22 -6.61
C PRO A 60 -12.24 -18.72 -7.32
N ASN A 61 -12.34 -18.35 -8.59
CA ASN A 61 -11.23 -17.83 -9.41
C ASN A 61 -11.14 -16.30 -9.42
N LYS A 62 -11.94 -15.62 -8.57
CA LYS A 62 -11.94 -14.15 -8.44
C LYS A 62 -11.82 -13.74 -6.98
N THR A 63 -11.32 -12.53 -6.78
CA THR A 63 -11.13 -11.92 -5.46
C THR A 63 -11.50 -10.45 -5.56
N GLN A 64 -12.25 -9.95 -4.59
CA GLN A 64 -12.47 -8.51 -4.44
C GLN A 64 -11.36 -7.95 -3.56
N LEU A 65 -10.63 -6.95 -4.07
CA LEU A 65 -9.56 -6.30 -3.34
C LEU A 65 -9.98 -4.87 -2.96
N PHE A 66 -9.91 -4.56 -1.66
CA PHE A 66 -9.97 -3.20 -1.15
C PHE A 66 -8.59 -2.78 -0.67
N SER A 67 -8.20 -1.53 -0.93
CA SER A 67 -6.92 -0.98 -0.48
C SER A 67 -7.17 0.40 0.14
N PHE A 68 -6.64 0.61 1.35
CA PHE A 68 -6.73 1.87 2.08
C PHE A 68 -5.34 2.46 2.19
N PHE A 69 -5.12 3.63 1.59
CA PHE A 69 -3.83 4.33 1.62
C PHE A 69 -4.00 5.59 2.46
N GLN A 70 -3.52 5.54 3.71
CA GLN A 70 -3.55 6.67 4.64
C GLN A 70 -2.11 7.08 4.97
N THR A 71 -1.43 7.66 3.98
CA THR A 71 0.00 7.92 4.05
C THR A 71 0.28 9.41 4.24
N ASP A 72 1.10 9.74 5.22
CA ASP A 72 1.81 11.01 5.27
C ASP A 72 3.16 10.85 4.55
N LEU A 73 3.34 11.56 3.43
CA LEU A 73 4.58 11.52 2.65
C LEU A 73 5.74 12.26 3.31
N GLY A 74 5.48 13.01 4.39
CA GLY A 74 6.44 13.85 5.07
C GLY A 74 7.05 14.94 4.18
N GLY A 75 8.03 15.64 4.75
CA GLY A 75 8.73 16.72 4.07
C GLY A 75 7.83 17.93 3.76
N PHE A 76 8.28 18.77 2.82
CA PHE A 76 7.61 20.04 2.48
C PHE A 76 6.94 19.95 1.12
N LEU A 77 5.82 19.22 1.04
CA LEU A 77 5.03 19.12 -0.19
C LEU A 77 3.81 20.04 -0.16
N PRO A 78 3.52 20.78 -1.25
CA PRO A 78 2.22 21.43 -1.40
C PRO A 78 1.10 20.40 -1.38
N ARG A 79 0.01 20.69 -0.67
CA ARG A 79 -1.15 19.78 -0.57
C ARG A 79 -1.70 19.37 -1.94
N SER A 80 -1.74 20.28 -2.91
CA SER A 80 -2.20 19.98 -4.27
C SER A 80 -1.38 18.88 -4.97
N VAL A 81 -0.08 18.79 -4.69
CA VAL A 81 0.80 17.73 -5.21
C VAL A 81 0.41 16.38 -4.59
N VAL A 82 0.16 16.37 -3.28
CA VAL A 82 -0.25 15.17 -2.53
C VAL A 82 -1.63 14.69 -3.00
N ASP A 83 -2.58 15.62 -3.14
CA ASP A 83 -3.96 15.33 -3.55
C ASP A 83 -4.04 14.79 -4.99
N SER A 84 -3.12 15.21 -5.87
CA SER A 84 -3.03 14.69 -7.24
C SER A 84 -2.33 13.33 -7.31
N PHE A 85 -1.39 13.10 -6.39
CA PHE A 85 -0.54 11.92 -6.37
C PHE A 85 -1.31 10.66 -5.94
N PHE A 86 -2.03 10.70 -4.80
CA PHE A 86 -2.64 9.49 -4.25
C PHE A 86 -3.66 8.82 -5.17
N PRO A 87 -4.62 9.54 -5.81
CA PRO A 87 -5.55 8.92 -6.74
C PRO A 87 -4.82 8.23 -7.91
N SER A 88 -3.82 8.91 -8.49
CA SER A 88 -3.02 8.38 -9.59
C SER A 88 -2.24 7.13 -9.18
N SER A 89 -1.60 7.17 -8.01
CA SER A 89 -0.83 6.06 -7.45
C SER A 89 -1.72 4.84 -7.14
N MET A 90 -2.94 5.05 -6.65
CA MET A 90 -3.90 3.96 -6.41
C MET A 90 -4.34 3.29 -7.71
N VAL A 91 -4.64 4.06 -8.77
CA VAL A 91 -4.99 3.49 -10.08
C VAL A 91 -3.83 2.68 -10.67
N GLU A 92 -2.61 3.20 -10.54
CA GLU A 92 -1.40 2.51 -10.98
C GLU A 92 -1.15 1.23 -10.18
N PHE A 93 -1.38 1.24 -8.86
CA PHE A 93 -1.29 0.06 -8.00
C PHE A 93 -2.18 -1.08 -8.52
N TYR A 94 -3.47 -0.84 -8.74
CA TYR A 94 -4.38 -1.87 -9.26
C TYR A 94 -4.00 -2.32 -10.67
N SER A 95 -3.56 -1.39 -11.53
CA SER A 95 -3.13 -1.70 -12.90
C SER A 95 -1.89 -2.61 -12.92
N ASN A 96 -0.91 -2.33 -12.06
CA ASN A 96 0.32 -3.13 -11.94
C ASN A 96 0.04 -4.49 -11.29
N LEU A 97 -0.82 -4.54 -10.27
CA LEU A 97 -1.28 -5.78 -9.68
C LEU A 97 -1.95 -6.70 -10.71
N ALA A 98 -2.84 -6.14 -11.55
CA ALA A 98 -3.52 -6.91 -12.59
C ALA A 98 -2.53 -7.50 -13.61
N LYS A 99 -1.46 -6.78 -13.96
CA LYS A 99 -0.39 -7.30 -14.82
C LYS A 99 0.40 -8.43 -14.13
N ALA A 100 0.79 -8.23 -12.87
CA ALA A 100 1.53 -9.23 -12.10
C ALA A 100 0.74 -10.53 -11.92
N ILE A 101 -0.55 -10.44 -11.61
CA ILE A 101 -1.42 -11.63 -11.48
C ILE A 101 -1.50 -12.38 -12.81
N LYS A 102 -1.59 -11.68 -13.95
CA LYS A 102 -1.62 -12.33 -15.27
C LYS A 102 -0.31 -13.06 -15.55
N SER A 103 0.84 -12.45 -15.29
CA SER A 103 2.14 -13.11 -15.49
C SER A 103 2.36 -14.35 -14.62
N LEU A 104 1.67 -14.45 -13.48
CA LEU A 104 1.73 -15.64 -12.61
C LEU A 104 0.84 -16.78 -13.09
N LYS A 105 -0.15 -16.51 -13.97
CA LYS A 105 -1.05 -17.54 -14.54
C LYS A 105 -0.46 -18.22 -15.79
N ASP A 106 0.54 -17.60 -16.41
CA ASP A 106 1.23 -18.13 -17.58
C ASP A 106 2.34 -19.14 -17.21
N HIS A 107 2.42 -19.51 -15.92
CA HIS A 107 3.26 -20.55 -15.34
C HIS A 107 2.40 -21.59 -14.61
#